data_AF-A0A534MLF4-F1
#
_entry.id   AF-A0A534MLF4-F1
#
_cell.length_a   1.000
_cell.length_b   1.000
_cell.length_c   1.000
_cell.angle_alpha   90.00
_cell.angle_beta   90.00
_cell.angle_gamma   90.00
#
_symmetry.space_group_name_H-M   'P 1'
#
loop_
_entity.id
_entity.type
_entity.pdbx_description
1 polymer ?
#
loop_
_entity_poly.entity_id
_entity_poly.type
_entity_poly.pdbx_seq_one_letter_code
_entity_poly.pdbx_strand_id
1 'polypeptide(L)'
;MEATKDQRPVVRTGDLDGLGKVYSEWGGLITKSGEEILKTFEGWDLDVSSPWRKVLPKTIFAGFGGKASSKLFVTTNRIVLVREIDVWRELKEELSPLGVPAAAAKEVHLRRLKSAGARQFCEIWPRNFRVVKMKRIDKRWSSLDLRLVGIDGRRYEVIISKTDGLDPPTLTFIQSQFTG
;
A
#
# COMPACT_ATOMS: atom_id res chain seq x y z
N MET A 1 17.37 15.46 26.56
CA MET A 1 15.97 15.07 26.29
C MET A 1 15.54 15.77 25.01
N GLU A 2 15.80 15.16 23.86
CA GLU A 2 15.36 15.70 22.57
C GLU A 2 13.90 15.29 22.32
N ALA A 3 13.11 16.25 21.87
CA ALA A 3 11.69 16.12 21.61
C ALA A 3 11.40 14.93 20.69
N THR A 4 10.60 13.97 21.17
CA THR A 4 9.87 13.04 20.32
C THR A 4 8.98 13.86 19.39
N LYS A 5 9.48 14.16 18.19
CA LYS A 5 8.66 14.59 17.06
C LYS A 5 7.47 13.63 17.01
N ASP A 6 6.27 14.19 17.03
CA ASP A 6 4.99 13.49 16.87
C ASP A 6 5.08 12.63 15.59
N GLN A 7 5.56 11.38 15.72
CA GLN A 7 5.82 10.47 14.58
C GLN A 7 4.48 9.89 14.13
N ARG A 8 3.62 10.75 13.61
CA ARG A 8 2.44 10.28 12.90
C ARG A 8 2.95 9.58 11.63
N PRO A 9 2.69 8.27 11.47
CA PRO A 9 3.15 7.56 10.29
C PRO A 9 2.53 8.17 9.03
N VAL A 10 3.34 8.31 7.99
CA VAL A 10 2.88 8.75 6.65
C VAL A 10 2.52 7.54 5.79
N VAL A 11 3.33 6.48 5.86
CA VAL A 11 3.10 5.16 5.28
C VAL A 11 3.50 4.11 6.31
N ARG A 12 2.73 3.03 6.42
CA ARG A 12 3.12 1.82 7.15
C ARG A 12 2.81 0.60 6.30
N THR A 13 3.74 -0.33 6.23
CA THR A 13 3.57 -1.62 5.56
C THR A 13 3.90 -2.74 6.51
N GLY A 14 3.38 -3.93 6.22
CA GLY A 14 3.66 -5.11 7.01
C GLY A 14 2.87 -6.30 6.54
N ASP A 15 2.95 -7.36 7.33
CA ASP A 15 2.30 -8.64 7.08
C ASP A 15 1.66 -9.21 8.35
N LEU A 16 2.36 -10.11 9.05
CA LEU A 16 1.93 -10.75 10.28
C LEU A 16 1.70 -9.75 11.41
N ASP A 17 2.48 -8.67 11.47
CA ASP A 17 2.32 -7.63 12.47
C ASP A 17 0.99 -6.87 12.34
N GLY A 18 0.31 -7.00 11.18
CA GLY A 18 -1.01 -6.48 10.93
C GLY A 18 -2.16 -7.39 11.37
N LEU A 19 -1.93 -8.69 11.57
CA LEU A 19 -2.99 -9.62 11.97
C LEU A 19 -3.47 -9.29 13.39
N GLY A 20 -4.78 -9.09 13.54
CA GLY A 20 -5.41 -8.69 14.80
C GLY A 20 -5.17 -7.22 15.21
N LYS A 21 -4.44 -6.44 14.40
CA LYS A 21 -4.15 -5.01 14.67
C LYS A 21 -4.61 -4.06 13.56
N VAL A 22 -4.39 -4.47 12.32
CA VAL A 22 -4.76 -3.74 11.09
C VAL A 22 -5.87 -4.48 10.36
N TYR A 23 -5.81 -5.81 10.33
CA TYR A 23 -6.83 -6.64 9.71
C TYR A 23 -7.19 -7.84 10.60
N SER A 24 -8.44 -8.27 10.51
CA SER A 24 -8.97 -9.48 11.15
C SER A 24 -8.54 -10.74 10.41
N GLU A 25 -8.77 -11.92 10.99
CA GLU A 25 -8.50 -13.22 10.35
C GLU A 25 -9.19 -13.37 8.97
N TRP A 26 -10.32 -12.69 8.77
CA TRP A 26 -11.09 -12.66 7.52
C TRP A 26 -10.60 -11.60 6.52
N GLY A 27 -9.58 -10.82 6.86
CA GLY A 27 -9.04 -9.73 6.05
C GLY A 27 -9.88 -8.44 6.08
N GLY A 28 -10.86 -8.34 6.99
CA GLY A 28 -11.58 -7.09 7.23
C GLY A 28 -10.73 -6.11 8.04
N LEU A 29 -10.81 -4.82 7.73
CA LEU A 29 -10.04 -3.77 8.42
C LEU A 29 -10.46 -3.67 9.90
N ILE A 30 -9.47 -3.57 10.78
CA ILE A 30 -9.64 -3.20 12.18
C ILE A 30 -9.46 -1.69 12.29
N THR A 31 -10.54 -0.98 12.63
CA THR A 31 -10.51 0.48 12.76
C THR A 31 -9.89 0.91 14.08
N LYS A 32 -9.23 2.06 14.07
CA LYS A 32 -8.80 2.77 15.29
C LYS A 32 -9.99 3.42 15.98
N SER A 33 -9.81 3.82 17.24
CA SER A 33 -10.83 4.59 17.96
C SER A 33 -11.22 5.86 17.18
N GLY A 34 -12.52 6.06 16.93
CA GLY A 34 -13.05 7.17 16.14
C GLY A 34 -12.77 7.11 14.63
N GLU A 35 -12.18 6.02 14.13
CA GLU A 35 -11.99 5.79 12.70
C GLU A 35 -13.21 5.06 12.13
N GLU A 36 -13.78 5.61 11.04
CA GLU A 36 -14.91 5.02 10.34
C GLU A 36 -14.50 4.64 8.91
N ILE A 37 -14.98 3.48 8.45
CA ILE A 37 -14.81 3.05 7.06
C ILE A 37 -15.82 3.82 6.21
N LEU A 38 -15.32 4.68 5.33
CA LEU A 38 -16.16 5.43 4.41
C LEU A 38 -16.61 4.55 3.24
N LYS A 39 -15.65 3.81 2.65
CA LYS A 39 -15.90 2.85 1.56
C LYS A 39 -14.87 1.72 1.55
N THR A 40 -15.30 0.58 1.00
CA THR A 40 -14.43 -0.57 0.71
C THR A 40 -14.52 -0.89 -0.78
N PHE A 41 -13.38 -1.15 -1.41
CA PHE A 41 -13.29 -1.47 -2.82
C PHE A 41 -12.45 -2.73 -3.02
N GLU A 42 -12.84 -3.57 -3.97
CA GLU A 42 -12.09 -4.78 -4.33
C GLU A 42 -11.35 -4.59 -5.65
N GLY A 43 -10.28 -5.36 -5.87
CA GLY A 43 -9.54 -5.36 -7.13
C GLY A 43 -8.77 -4.07 -7.37
N TRP A 44 -8.34 -3.39 -6.31
CA TRP A 44 -7.46 -2.22 -6.35
C TRP A 44 -6.05 -2.58 -5.89
N ASP A 45 -5.04 -1.94 -6.43
CA ASP A 45 -3.65 -2.17 -6.07
C ASP A 45 -2.97 -0.87 -5.68
N LEU A 46 -1.87 -1.01 -4.97
CA LEU A 46 -1.10 0.08 -4.42
C LEU A 46 0.38 -0.20 -4.63
N ASP A 47 1.09 0.77 -5.19
CA ASP A 47 2.53 0.80 -5.23
C ASP A 47 3.02 2.02 -4.46
N VAL A 48 4.00 1.83 -3.59
CA VAL A 48 4.63 2.91 -2.82
C VAL A 48 6.13 2.78 -2.91
N SER A 49 6.78 3.85 -3.35
CA SER A 49 8.23 3.97 -3.37
C SER A 49 8.69 5.30 -2.76
N SER A 50 9.92 5.31 -2.26
CA SER A 50 10.57 6.53 -1.78
C SER A 50 12.07 6.44 -2.03
N PRO A 51 12.70 7.51 -2.53
CA PRO A 51 12.11 8.75 -3.05
C PRO A 51 11.61 8.63 -4.50
N TRP A 52 10.65 9.47 -4.96
CA TRP A 52 10.13 9.48 -6.36
C TRP A 52 11.13 9.91 -7.46
N ARG A 53 12.44 9.91 -7.17
CA ARG A 53 13.47 10.26 -8.15
C ARG A 53 13.90 9.00 -8.90
N LYS A 54 14.28 9.17 -10.17
CA LYS A 54 14.63 8.07 -11.08
C LYS A 54 15.86 7.25 -10.66
N VAL A 55 16.71 7.77 -9.78
CA VAL A 55 17.94 7.08 -9.35
C VAL A 55 17.71 6.44 -7.99
N LEU A 56 17.73 5.10 -7.98
CA LEU A 56 17.59 4.23 -6.81
C LEU A 56 16.38 4.54 -5.89
N PRO A 57 15.15 4.60 -6.43
CA PRO A 57 13.96 4.60 -5.57
C PRO A 57 13.91 3.27 -4.80
N LYS A 58 13.68 3.34 -3.48
CA LYS A 58 13.45 2.15 -2.68
C LYS A 58 11.95 1.85 -2.69
N THR A 59 11.58 0.65 -3.12
CA THR A 59 10.22 0.13 -2.98
C THR A 59 9.90 -0.05 -1.49
N ILE A 60 8.80 0.57 -1.05
CA ILE A 60 8.25 0.41 0.30
C ILE A 60 7.15 -0.64 0.30
N PHE A 61 6.31 -0.61 -0.74
CA PHE A 61 5.25 -1.56 -0.98
C PHE A 61 5.14 -1.78 -2.48
N ALA A 62 5.45 -2.99 -2.95
CA ALA A 62 5.39 -3.31 -4.38
C ALA A 62 3.94 -3.60 -4.80
N GLY A 63 3.43 -2.89 -5.80
CA GLY A 63 2.17 -3.26 -6.45
C GLY A 63 2.29 -4.61 -7.19
N PHE A 64 1.18 -5.28 -7.42
CA PHE A 64 1.11 -6.46 -8.28
C PHE A 64 1.12 -6.10 -9.78
N GLY A 65 0.67 -4.91 -10.18
CA GLY A 65 0.69 -4.50 -11.60
C GLY A 65 -0.15 -5.41 -12.52
N GLY A 66 -1.17 -6.06 -11.94
CA GLY A 66 -2.09 -7.00 -12.59
C GLY A 66 -3.24 -7.35 -11.65
N LYS A 67 -4.14 -8.25 -12.04
CA LYS A 67 -5.33 -8.61 -11.25
C LYS A 67 -4.93 -9.00 -9.82
N ALA A 68 -5.37 -8.23 -8.83
CA ALA A 68 -5.07 -8.44 -7.42
C ALA A 68 -6.32 -8.87 -6.65
N SER A 69 -6.18 -9.91 -5.82
CA SER A 69 -7.17 -10.22 -4.79
C SER A 69 -6.87 -9.37 -3.56
N SER A 70 -7.48 -8.20 -3.52
CA SER A 70 -7.18 -7.16 -2.54
C SER A 70 -8.44 -6.38 -2.17
N LYS A 71 -8.46 -5.88 -0.93
CA LYS A 71 -9.46 -4.96 -0.41
C LYS A 71 -8.78 -3.64 -0.08
N LEU A 72 -9.24 -2.56 -0.70
CA LEU A 72 -8.86 -1.20 -0.41
C LEU A 72 -9.95 -0.56 0.46
N PHE A 73 -9.59 -0.24 1.69
CA PHE A 73 -10.43 0.47 2.63
C PHE A 73 -10.06 1.94 2.63
N VAL A 74 -11.04 2.81 2.46
CA VAL A 74 -10.88 4.25 2.64
C VAL A 74 -11.63 4.65 3.89
N THR A 75 -10.92 5.21 4.85
CA THR A 75 -11.46 5.63 6.15
C THR A 75 -11.41 7.15 6.31
N THR A 76 -11.99 7.65 7.40
CA THR A 76 -11.89 9.06 7.79
C THR A 76 -10.45 9.55 7.99
N ASN A 77 -9.51 8.63 8.24
CA ASN A 77 -8.14 8.95 8.64
C ASN A 77 -7.06 8.46 7.65
N ARG A 78 -7.29 7.34 6.96
CA ARG A 78 -6.27 6.65 6.16
C ARG A 78 -6.88 5.83 5.02
N ILE A 79 -6.04 5.49 4.07
CA ILE A 79 -6.31 4.49 3.04
C ILE A 79 -5.51 3.24 3.41
N VAL A 80 -6.15 2.09 3.40
CA VAL A 80 -5.52 0.80 3.75
C VAL A 80 -5.78 -0.23 2.67
N LEU A 81 -4.72 -0.74 2.05
CA LEU A 81 -4.79 -1.92 1.20
C LEU A 81 -4.50 -3.16 2.04
N VAL A 82 -5.33 -4.20 1.94
CA VAL A 82 -5.07 -5.53 2.49
C VAL A 82 -5.17 -6.55 1.36
N ARG A 83 -4.17 -7.43 1.22
CA ARG A 83 -4.12 -8.44 0.16
C ARG A 83 -3.45 -9.73 0.63
N GLU A 84 -3.72 -10.83 -0.05
CA GLU A 84 -3.02 -12.09 0.20
C GLU A 84 -1.53 -12.00 -0.14
N ILE A 85 -0.72 -12.82 0.51
CA ILE A 85 0.70 -12.97 0.20
C ILE A 85 0.85 -13.75 -1.12
N ASP A 86 1.37 -13.09 -2.16
CA ASP A 86 1.83 -13.71 -3.40
C ASP A 86 3.34 -13.99 -3.32
N VAL A 87 3.67 -15.19 -2.88
CA VAL A 87 5.04 -15.67 -2.69
C VAL A 87 5.85 -15.58 -3.99
N TRP A 88 5.26 -15.94 -5.13
CA TRP A 88 6.00 -16.01 -6.39
C TRP A 88 6.42 -14.63 -6.87
N ARG A 89 5.54 -13.64 -6.75
CA ARG A 89 5.82 -12.25 -7.14
C ARG A 89 6.84 -11.58 -6.23
N GLU A 90 6.74 -11.80 -4.92
CA GLU A 90 7.70 -11.27 -3.94
C GLU A 90 9.12 -11.81 -4.14
N LEU A 91 9.24 -13.01 -4.69
CA LEU A 91 10.52 -13.65 -5.00
C LEU A 91 11.07 -13.27 -6.37
N LYS A 92 10.21 -12.88 -7.32
CA LYS A 92 10.58 -12.60 -8.71
C LYS A 92 11.71 -11.57 -8.84
N GLU A 93 11.73 -10.56 -7.98
CA GLU A 93 12.77 -9.53 -7.97
C GLU A 93 14.11 -10.03 -7.42
N GLU A 94 14.11 -11.14 -6.68
CA GLU A 94 15.29 -11.73 -6.04
C GLU A 94 15.85 -12.95 -6.80
N LEU A 95 15.19 -13.39 -7.89
CA LEU A 95 15.61 -14.51 -8.75
C LEU A 95 16.87 -14.25 -9.61
N SER A 96 17.78 -13.39 -9.15
CA SER A 96 19.12 -13.27 -9.74
C SER A 96 20.02 -14.42 -9.24
N PRO A 97 21.04 -14.87 -10.00
CA PRO A 97 21.93 -15.97 -9.60
C PRO A 97 22.63 -15.74 -8.25
N LEU A 98 22.86 -14.48 -7.86
CA LEU A 98 23.45 -14.08 -6.57
C LEU A 98 22.40 -13.97 -5.43
N GLY A 99 21.10 -13.97 -5.76
CA GLY A 99 20.00 -13.82 -4.82
C GLY A 99 19.32 -15.13 -4.41
N VAL A 100 19.66 -16.26 -5.02
CA VAL A 100 19.00 -17.57 -4.79
C VAL A 100 18.94 -17.99 -3.31
N PRO A 101 20.01 -17.84 -2.50
CA PRO A 101 19.93 -18.19 -1.07
C PRO A 101 19.00 -17.26 -0.27
N ALA A 102 19.00 -15.97 -0.59
CA ALA A 102 18.10 -14.99 0.05
C ALA A 102 16.64 -15.22 -0.36
N ALA A 103 16.41 -15.51 -1.65
CA ALA A 103 15.11 -15.86 -2.19
C ALA A 103 14.54 -17.13 -1.53
N ALA A 104 15.34 -18.17 -1.33
CA ALA A 104 14.88 -19.39 -0.65
C ALA A 104 14.48 -19.13 0.82
N ALA A 105 15.26 -18.32 1.55
CA ALA A 105 14.92 -17.94 2.92
C ALA A 105 13.62 -17.11 2.96
N LYS A 106 13.46 -16.15 2.04
CA LYS A 106 12.25 -15.34 1.90
C LYS A 106 11.04 -16.21 1.52
N GLU A 107 11.22 -17.21 0.67
CA GLU A 107 10.15 -18.13 0.26
C GLU A 107 9.60 -18.91 1.44
N VAL A 108 10.48 -19.52 2.24
CA VAL A 108 10.09 -20.29 3.44
C VAL A 108 9.34 -19.38 4.42
N HIS A 109 9.82 -18.16 4.62
CA HIS A 109 9.16 -17.18 5.48
C HIS A 109 7.76 -16.82 4.97
N LEU A 110 7.63 -16.44 3.69
CA LEU A 110 6.34 -16.04 3.09
C LEU A 110 5.34 -17.20 3.06
N ARG A 111 5.79 -18.44 2.80
CA ARG A 111 4.94 -19.64 2.87
C ARG A 111 4.43 -19.88 4.29
N ARG A 112 5.28 -19.72 5.31
CA ARG A 112 4.89 -19.83 6.73
C ARG A 112 3.87 -18.77 7.13
N LEU A 113 4.06 -17.54 6.66
CA LEU A 113 3.10 -16.44 6.89
C LEU A 113 1.75 -16.74 6.23
N LYS A 114 1.78 -17.19 4.97
CA LYS A 114 0.57 -17.57 4.24
C LYS A 114 -0.17 -18.72 4.93
N SER A 115 0.55 -19.73 5.41
CA SER A 115 -0.08 -20.85 6.14
C SER A 115 -0.65 -20.43 7.50
N ALA A 116 -0.14 -19.35 8.09
CA ALA A 116 -0.69 -18.74 9.31
C ALA A 116 -1.89 -17.81 9.03
N GLY A 117 -2.35 -17.69 7.77
CA GLY A 117 -3.45 -16.80 7.39
C GLY A 117 -3.08 -15.31 7.34
N ALA A 118 -1.78 -14.99 7.36
CA ALA A 118 -1.31 -13.62 7.28
C ALA A 118 -1.55 -13.03 5.88
N ARG A 119 -1.78 -11.72 5.86
CA ARG A 119 -1.98 -10.89 4.66
C ARG A 119 -0.98 -9.75 4.67
N GLN A 120 -0.63 -9.26 3.50
CA GLN A 120 0.13 -8.02 3.38
C GLN A 120 -0.80 -6.83 3.50
N PHE A 121 -0.31 -5.76 4.11
CA PHE A 121 -1.04 -4.51 4.18
C PHE A 121 -0.16 -3.30 3.91
N CYS A 122 -0.80 -2.23 3.46
CA CYS A 122 -0.20 -0.91 3.34
C CYS A 122 -1.21 0.16 3.78
N GLU A 123 -0.80 0.99 4.74
CA GLU A 123 -1.55 2.10 5.31
C GLU A 123 -0.92 3.40 4.84
N ILE A 124 -1.72 4.31 4.30
CA ILE A 124 -1.32 5.66 3.88
C ILE A 124 -2.22 6.64 4.63
N TRP A 125 -1.65 7.69 5.21
CA TRP A 125 -2.41 8.78 5.84
C TRP A 125 -2.42 10.01 4.92
N PRO A 126 -3.45 10.22 4.08
CA PRO A 126 -3.45 11.27 3.06
C PRO A 126 -3.20 12.68 3.64
N ARG A 127 -3.78 12.97 4.81
CA ARG A 127 -3.63 14.27 5.51
C ARG A 127 -2.21 14.54 6.01
N ASN A 128 -1.36 13.52 6.09
CA ASN A 128 0.05 13.65 6.47
C ASN A 128 0.95 13.89 5.24
N PHE A 129 0.36 14.14 4.06
CA PHE A 129 1.08 14.44 2.84
C PHE A 129 0.70 15.81 2.29
N ARG A 130 1.70 16.47 1.71
CA ARG A 130 1.51 17.55 0.75
C ARG A 130 1.66 17.01 -0.66
N VAL A 131 0.62 17.15 -1.47
CA VAL A 131 0.65 16.77 -2.89
C VAL A 131 1.56 17.71 -3.67
N VAL A 132 2.55 17.15 -4.36
CA VAL A 132 3.42 17.88 -5.31
C VAL A 132 2.92 17.71 -6.73
N LYS A 133 2.53 16.49 -7.08
CA LYS A 133 2.00 16.16 -8.39
C LYS A 133 0.94 15.08 -8.23
N MET A 134 -0.12 15.22 -9.00
CA MET A 134 -1.20 14.26 -9.09
C MET A 134 -1.52 14.06 -10.57
N LYS A 135 -1.45 12.82 -11.04
CA LYS A 135 -1.75 12.44 -12.41
C LYS A 135 -2.82 11.36 -12.39
N ARG A 136 -3.96 11.69 -12.98
CA ARG A 136 -5.09 10.78 -13.14
C ARG A 136 -5.08 10.16 -14.54
N ILE A 137 -5.38 8.86 -14.62
CA ILE A 137 -5.54 8.12 -15.87
C ILE A 137 -6.85 7.35 -15.80
N ASP A 138 -7.79 7.64 -16.70
CA ASP A 138 -9.08 6.93 -16.88
C ASP A 138 -9.35 6.75 -18.37
N LYS A 139 -8.61 5.85 -19.03
CA LYS A 139 -8.87 5.53 -20.45
C LYS A 139 -9.05 4.04 -20.68
N ARG A 140 -8.06 3.26 -20.25
CA ARG A 140 -8.08 1.78 -20.33
C ARG A 140 -8.12 1.11 -18.97
N TRP A 141 -7.68 1.83 -17.94
CA TRP A 141 -7.71 1.46 -16.53
C TRP A 141 -7.85 2.75 -15.73
N SER A 142 -8.31 2.63 -14.48
CA SER A 142 -8.37 3.75 -13.53
C SER A 142 -7.13 3.75 -12.66
N SER A 143 -6.35 4.83 -12.70
CA SER A 143 -5.12 4.97 -11.90
C SER A 143 -4.85 6.40 -11.48
N LEU A 144 -4.34 6.54 -10.26
CA LEU A 144 -3.89 7.78 -9.65
C LEU A 144 -2.41 7.63 -9.29
N ASP A 145 -1.57 8.43 -9.96
CA ASP A 145 -0.13 8.54 -9.71
C ASP A 145 0.13 9.84 -8.93
N LEU A 146 0.69 9.71 -7.74
CA LEU A 146 0.89 10.77 -6.77
C LEU A 146 2.36 10.91 -6.43
N ARG A 147 2.83 12.16 -6.37
CA ARG A 147 4.10 12.54 -5.74
C ARG A 147 3.82 13.38 -4.52
N LEU A 148 4.20 12.90 -3.34
CA LEU A 148 3.74 13.37 -2.03
C LEU A 148 4.88 13.65 -1.03
N VAL A 149 5.07 14.90 -0.59
CA VAL A 149 6.00 15.18 0.52
C VAL A 149 5.29 14.86 1.84
N GLY A 150 5.81 13.91 2.61
CA GLY A 150 5.29 13.61 3.94
C GLY A 150 5.63 14.70 4.96
N ILE A 151 4.89 14.77 6.06
CA ILE A 151 5.25 15.61 7.23
C ILE A 151 6.61 15.22 7.83
N ASP A 152 7.11 14.03 7.53
CA ASP A 152 8.46 13.56 7.85
C ASP A 152 9.56 14.16 6.94
N GLY A 153 9.18 15.01 5.98
CA GLY A 153 10.06 15.64 5.00
C GLY A 153 10.51 14.70 3.87
N ARG A 154 10.08 13.44 3.86
CA ARG A 154 10.45 12.46 2.84
C ARG A 154 9.51 12.57 1.63
N ARG A 155 9.99 12.04 0.50
CA ARG A 155 9.33 12.12 -0.81
C ARG A 155 8.77 10.75 -1.16
N TYR A 156 7.48 10.61 -1.41
CA TYR A 156 6.83 9.34 -1.74
C TYR A 156 6.16 9.37 -3.11
N GLU A 157 6.43 8.37 -3.95
CA GLU A 157 5.59 8.06 -5.11
C GLU A 157 4.55 7.04 -4.66
N VAL A 158 3.28 7.34 -4.90
CA VAL A 158 2.17 6.44 -4.58
C VAL A 158 1.33 6.27 -5.84
N ILE A 159 1.17 5.03 -6.28
CA ILE A 159 0.32 4.68 -7.42
C ILE A 159 -0.82 3.83 -6.90
N ILE A 160 -2.06 4.31 -7.07
CA ILE A 160 -3.28 3.56 -6.76
C ILE A 160 -3.95 3.21 -8.08
N SER A 161 -4.29 1.95 -8.32
CA SER A 161 -4.86 1.52 -9.61
C SER A 161 -5.91 0.43 -9.48
N LYS A 162 -6.92 0.47 -10.33
CA LYS A 162 -7.88 -0.63 -10.52
C LYS A 162 -7.21 -1.71 -11.36
N THR A 163 -7.34 -2.96 -10.95
CA THR A 163 -6.61 -4.10 -11.55
C THR A 163 -7.44 -4.92 -12.54
N ASP A 164 -8.74 -4.67 -12.62
CA ASP A 164 -9.72 -5.45 -13.37
C ASP A 164 -10.66 -4.55 -14.21
N GLY A 165 -10.27 -3.30 -14.49
CA GLY A 165 -10.99 -2.45 -15.43
C GLY A 165 -10.94 -0.95 -15.11
N LEU A 166 -12.01 -0.28 -15.52
CA LEU A 166 -12.26 1.14 -15.27
C LEU A 166 -13.22 1.31 -14.09
N ASP A 167 -12.86 2.21 -13.17
CA ASP A 167 -13.75 2.66 -12.09
C ASP A 167 -13.48 4.15 -11.78
N PRO A 168 -13.88 5.06 -12.70
CA PRO A 168 -13.69 6.50 -12.50
C PRO A 168 -14.38 7.07 -11.25
N PRO A 169 -15.60 6.64 -10.86
CA PRO A 169 -16.24 7.12 -9.64
C PRO A 169 -15.42 6.83 -8.38
N THR A 170 -14.91 5.61 -8.23
CA THR A 170 -14.03 5.26 -7.10
C THR A 170 -12.72 6.02 -7.17
N LEU A 171 -12.12 6.17 -8.36
CA LEU A 171 -10.89 6.94 -8.51
C LEU A 171 -11.07 8.40 -8.07
N THR A 172 -12.21 9.02 -8.39
CA THR A 172 -12.56 10.38 -7.91
C THR A 172 -12.68 10.43 -6.40
N PHE A 173 -13.30 9.42 -5.79
CA PHE A 173 -13.43 9.35 -4.34
C PHE A 173 -12.08 9.15 -3.63
N ILE A 174 -11.18 8.34 -4.19
CA ILE A 174 -9.81 8.16 -3.67
C ILE A 174 -9.03 9.47 -3.83
N GLN A 175 -9.13 10.10 -4.99
CA GLN A 175 -8.45 11.35 -5.29
C GLN A 175 -8.83 12.47 -4.29
N SER A 176 -10.11 12.57 -3.91
CA SER A 176 -10.57 13.61 -2.98
C SER A 176 -9.96 13.48 -1.59
N GLN A 177 -9.43 12.32 -1.21
CA GLN A 177 -8.75 12.13 0.08
C GLN A 177 -7.42 12.89 0.16
N PHE A 178 -6.84 13.29 -0.98
CA PHE A 178 -5.56 13.98 -1.06
C PHE A 178 -5.70 15.49 -1.35
N THR A 179 -6.92 16.00 -1.50
CA THR A 179 -7.19 17.41 -1.88
C THR A 179 -7.80 18.24 -0.75
N GLY A 180 -7.66 17.77 0.50
CA GLY A 180 -8.16 18.45 1.71
C GLY A 180 -7.16 19.43 2.31
#